data_AF-A0A3P7P049-F1
#
_entry.id   AF-A0A3P7P049-F1
#
_cell.length_a   1.000
_cell.length_b   1.000
_cell.length_c   1.000
_cell.angle_alpha   90.00
_cell.angle_beta   90.00
_cell.angle_gamma   90.00
#
_symmetry.space_group_name_H-M   'P 1'
#
loop_
_entity.id
_entity.type
_entity.pdbx_description
1 polymer ?
#
loop_
_entity_poly.entity_id
_entity_poly.type
_entity_poly.pdbx_seq_one_letter_code
_entity_poly.pdbx_strand_id
1 'polypeptide(L)'
;MDKKTSFRVNNRTETIYGFLSIGLGSISFAIFLWAVYQSAYNLSGREIFIGVIELVAMMLCFAGLTLGFIGETREDKLKISAHLGIALNIIIGIFHVLVIWHAF
;
A
#
# COMPACT_ATOMS: atom_id res chain seq x y z
N MET A 1 -22.80 -27.11 -39.14
CA MET A 1 -22.69 -26.88 -37.68
C MET A 1 -21.98 -25.55 -37.48
N ASP A 2 -22.75 -24.48 -37.30
CA ASP A 2 -22.20 -23.15 -37.06
C ASP A 2 -21.58 -23.09 -35.67
N LYS A 3 -20.24 -22.97 -35.64
CA LYS A 3 -19.47 -22.73 -34.42
C LYS A 3 -19.75 -21.29 -33.98
N LYS A 4 -20.78 -21.11 -33.16
CA LYS A 4 -21.03 -19.83 -32.48
C LYS A 4 -19.83 -19.51 -31.60
N THR A 5 -18.91 -18.70 -32.11
CA THR A 5 -17.91 -18.01 -31.30
C THR A 5 -18.66 -17.01 -30.44
N SER A 6 -19.05 -17.41 -29.23
CA SER A 6 -19.57 -16.47 -28.25
C SER A 6 -18.44 -15.51 -27.91
N PHE A 7 -18.51 -14.30 -28.43
CA PHE A 7 -17.71 -13.19 -27.92
C PHE A 7 -18.15 -12.99 -26.48
N ARG A 8 -17.36 -13.53 -25.54
CA ARG A 8 -17.53 -13.30 -24.11
C ARG A 8 -17.21 -11.84 -23.88
N VAL A 9 -18.22 -10.97 -24.01
CA VAL A 9 -18.11 -9.54 -23.73
C VAL A 9 -17.57 -9.44 -22.31
N ASN A 10 -16.31 -9.01 -22.21
CA ASN A 10 -15.56 -8.96 -20.97
C ASN A 10 -16.11 -7.81 -20.11
N ASN A 11 -17.26 -8.07 -19.49
CA ASN A 11 -18.05 -7.13 -18.67
C ASN A 11 -17.43 -6.94 -17.28
N ARG A 12 -16.11 -7.11 -17.15
CA ARG A 12 -15.37 -6.88 -15.92
C ARG A 12 -15.36 -5.40 -15.62
N THR A 13 -15.90 -5.05 -14.46
CA THR A 13 -15.89 -3.70 -13.90
C THR A 13 -14.47 -3.34 -13.47
N GLU A 14 -13.97 -2.21 -13.95
CA GLU A 14 -12.72 -1.64 -13.44
C GLU A 14 -12.97 -1.11 -12.03
N THR A 15 -12.24 -1.65 -11.06
CA THR A 15 -12.35 -1.20 -9.67
C THR A 15 -11.12 -0.40 -9.28
N ILE A 16 -11.37 0.73 -8.60
CA ILE A 16 -10.32 1.67 -8.23
C ILE A 16 -9.46 1.21 -7.03
N TYR A 17 -9.77 0.05 -6.43
CA TYR A 17 -9.15 -0.40 -5.19
C TYR A 17 -7.64 -0.67 -5.31
N GLY A 18 -7.20 -1.23 -6.45
CA GLY A 18 -5.76 -1.44 -6.69
C GLY A 18 -4.98 -0.12 -6.75
N PHE A 19 -5.55 0.90 -7.40
CA PHE A 19 -4.95 2.24 -7.42
C PHE A 19 -4.97 2.92 -6.06
N LEU A 20 -6.06 2.79 -5.29
CA LEU A 20 -6.12 3.29 -3.92
C LEU A 20 -5.09 2.61 -3.02
N SER A 21 -4.89 1.29 -3.18
CA SER A 21 -3.86 0.52 -2.47
C SER A 21 -2.45 1.05 -2.78
N ILE A 22 -2.14 1.27 -4.05
CA ILE A 22 -0.87 1.87 -4.49
C ILE A 22 -0.71 3.29 -3.91
N GLY A 23 -1.78 4.10 -3.95
CA GLY A 23 -1.77 5.48 -3.45
C GLY A 23 -1.47 5.54 -1.95
N LEU A 24 -2.17 4.73 -1.15
CA LEU A 24 -1.92 4.65 0.29
C LEU A 24 -0.50 4.16 0.61
N GLY A 25 -0.03 3.14 -0.11
CA GLY A 25 1.35 2.66 0.03
C GLY A 25 2.37 3.75 -0.31
N SER A 26 2.14 4.51 -1.39
CA SER A 26 3.06 5.58 -1.79
C SER A 26 3.12 6.73 -0.77
N ILE A 27 1.97 7.10 -0.19
CA ILE A 27 1.91 8.10 0.90
C ILE A 27 2.63 7.59 2.14
N SER A 28 2.37 6.34 2.55
CA SER A 28 3.04 5.69 3.67
C SER A 28 4.56 5.63 3.47
N PHE A 29 5.03 5.33 2.25
CA PHE A 29 6.45 5.34 1.91
C PHE A 29 7.08 6.74 2.00
N ALA A 30 6.38 7.77 1.54
CA ALA A 30 6.88 9.14 1.63
C ALA A 30 7.04 9.58 3.10
N ILE A 31 6.10 9.20 3.95
CA ILE A 31 6.17 9.46 5.39
C ILE A 31 7.35 8.70 6.02
N PHE A 32 7.54 7.43 5.66
CA PHE A 32 8.69 6.64 6.11
C PHE A 32 10.03 7.31 5.74
N LEU A 33 10.20 7.73 4.49
CA LEU A 33 11.42 8.42 4.05
C LEU A 33 11.64 9.72 4.81
N TRP A 34 10.56 10.47 5.08
CA TRP A 34 10.63 11.66 5.92
C TRP A 34 11.06 11.32 7.36
N ALA A 35 10.51 10.27 7.97
CA ALA A 35 10.88 9.84 9.31
C ALA A 35 12.37 9.42 9.39
N VAL A 36 12.86 8.66 8.41
CA VAL A 36 14.28 8.29 8.29
C VAL A 36 15.16 9.54 8.16
N TYR A 37 14.77 10.50 7.32
CA TYR A 37 15.51 11.76 7.18
C TYR A 37 15.57 12.54 8.50
N GLN A 38 14.45 12.66 9.21
CA GLN A 38 14.41 13.35 10.50
C GLN A 38 15.25 12.64 11.56
N SER A 39 15.20 11.32 11.60
CA SER A 39 16.01 10.51 12.50
C SER A 39 17.51 10.66 12.21
N ALA A 40 17.91 10.67 10.94
CA ALA A 40 19.31 10.76 10.54
C ALA A 40 19.95 12.15 10.77
N TYR A 41 19.18 13.23 10.60
CA TYR A 41 19.75 14.59 10.53
C TYR A 41 19.23 15.58 11.59
N ASN A 42 18.10 15.32 12.27
CA ASN A 42 17.43 16.30 13.15
C ASN A 42 17.24 15.79 14.59
N LEU A 43 18.32 15.21 15.12
CA LEU A 43 18.41 14.33 16.30
C LEU A 43 18.22 14.99 17.68
N SER A 44 17.26 15.90 17.87
CA SER A 44 17.03 16.47 19.21
C SER A 44 15.55 16.61 19.56
N GLY A 45 15.08 15.73 20.45
CA GLY A 45 13.85 15.90 21.25
C GLY A 45 12.53 15.66 20.53
N ARG A 46 12.54 15.04 19.34
CA ARG A 46 11.32 14.75 18.54
C ARG A 46 11.06 13.26 18.32
N GLU A 47 11.74 12.36 19.04
CA GLU A 47 11.62 10.91 18.83
C GLU A 47 10.17 10.44 18.94
N ILE A 48 9.49 10.78 20.05
CA ILE A 48 8.10 10.38 20.30
C ILE A 48 7.18 10.85 19.17
N PHE A 49 7.37 12.07 18.67
CA PHE A 49 6.55 12.61 17.58
C PHE A 49 6.75 11.85 16.27
N ILE A 50 8.01 11.50 15.95
CA ILE A 50 8.33 10.69 14.76
C ILE A 50 7.72 9.30 14.90
N GLY A 51 7.81 8.67 16.08
CA GLY A 51 7.22 7.35 16.35
C GLY A 51 5.69 7.34 16.20
N VAL A 52 4.99 8.39 16.65
CA VAL A 52 3.54 8.53 16.44
C VAL A 52 3.19 8.68 14.95
N ILE A 53 3.97 9.47 14.20
CA ILE A 53 3.77 9.60 12.74
C ILE A 53 3.99 8.27 12.03
N GLU A 54 5.01 7.51 12.41
CA GLU A 54 5.28 6.17 11.88
C GLU A 54 4.12 5.20 12.16
N LEU A 55 3.50 5.24 13.35
CA LEU A 55 2.31 4.45 13.64
C LEU A 55 1.12 4.83 12.75
N VAL A 56 0.93 6.12 12.46
CA VAL A 56 -0.12 6.57 11.53
C VAL A 56 0.17 6.10 10.10
N ALA A 57 1.42 6.18 9.65
CA ALA A 57 1.83 5.69 8.34
C ALA A 57 1.65 4.17 8.23
N MET A 58 1.95 3.42 9.29
CA MET A 58 1.68 1.98 9.37
C MET A 58 0.18 1.67 9.24
N MET A 59 -0.71 2.46 9.87
CA MET A 59 -2.15 2.30 9.69
C MET A 59 -2.61 2.54 8.24
N LEU A 60 -2.05 3.56 7.56
CA LEU A 60 -2.30 3.78 6.13
C LEU A 60 -1.84 2.60 5.28
N CYS A 61 -0.69 2.02 5.63
CA CYS A 61 -0.14 0.84 4.98
C CYS A 61 -1.07 -0.39 5.13
N PHE A 62 -1.64 -0.61 6.32
CA PHE A 62 -2.63 -1.67 6.54
C PHE A 62 -3.94 -1.43 5.78
N ALA A 63 -4.41 -0.18 5.72
CA ALA A 63 -5.56 0.18 4.89
C ALA A 63 -5.25 -0.09 3.40
N GLY A 64 -4.05 0.25 2.93
CA GLY A 64 -3.56 -0.05 1.59
C GLY A 64 -3.54 -1.55 1.29
N LEU A 65 -3.05 -2.39 2.22
CA LEU A 65 -3.11 -3.84 2.09
C LEU A 65 -4.53 -4.37 1.95
N THR A 66 -5.43 -3.89 2.82
CA THR A 66 -6.83 -4.32 2.83
C THR A 66 -7.50 -3.99 1.48
N LEU A 67 -7.30 -2.77 0.97
CA LEU A 67 -7.81 -2.39 -0.35
C LEU A 67 -7.16 -3.21 -1.48
N GLY A 68 -5.89 -3.55 -1.35
CA GLY A 68 -5.18 -4.41 -2.29
C GLY A 68 -5.81 -5.80 -2.36
N PHE A 69 -6.06 -6.45 -1.22
CA PHE A 69 -6.73 -7.76 -1.17
C PHE A 69 -8.18 -7.70 -1.66
N ILE A 70 -8.92 -6.62 -1.36
CA ILE A 70 -10.27 -6.40 -1.92
C ILE A 70 -10.20 -6.26 -3.45
N GLY A 71 -9.22 -5.52 -3.97
CA GLY A 71 -8.99 -5.37 -5.41
C GLY A 71 -8.64 -6.70 -6.09
N GLU A 72 -7.90 -7.57 -5.41
CA GLU A 72 -7.49 -8.87 -5.94
C GLU A 72 -8.64 -9.90 -5.97
N THR A 73 -9.49 -9.87 -4.94
CA THR A 73 -10.62 -10.81 -4.80
C THR A 73 -11.80 -10.49 -5.71
N ARG A 74 -11.90 -9.25 -6.22
CA ARG A 74 -12.92 -8.88 -7.21
C ARG A 74 -12.55 -9.40 -8.61
N GLU A 75 -13.58 -9.69 -9.43
CA GLU A 75 -13.42 -10.05 -10.84
C GLU A 75 -13.02 -8.84 -11.71
N ASP A 76 -11.92 -8.18 -11.34
CA ASP A 76 -11.43 -7.00 -12.03
C ASP A 76 -10.55 -7.40 -13.25
N LYS A 77 -10.47 -6.51 -14.24
CA LYS A 77 -9.41 -6.54 -15.26
C LYS A 77 -8.07 -6.12 -14.67
N LEU A 78 -8.08 -5.22 -13.68
CA LEU A 78 -6.87 -4.54 -13.18
C LEU A 78 -6.22 -5.27 -11.98
N LYS A 79 -6.15 -6.61 -12.00
CA LYS A 79 -5.51 -7.39 -10.93
C LYS A 79 -4.03 -7.05 -10.69
N ILE A 80 -3.35 -6.57 -11.74
CA ILE A 80 -1.94 -6.13 -11.63
C ILE A 80 -1.78 -4.97 -10.65
N SER A 81 -2.69 -3.99 -10.66
CA SER A 81 -2.59 -2.86 -9.73
C SER A 81 -2.85 -3.29 -8.29
N ALA A 82 -3.75 -4.23 -8.07
CA ALA A 82 -3.97 -4.84 -6.76
C ALA A 82 -2.72 -5.59 -6.25
N HIS A 83 -2.10 -6.42 -7.08
CA HIS A 83 -0.85 -7.11 -6.73
C HIS A 83 0.30 -6.14 -6.43
N LEU A 84 0.48 -5.11 -7.25
CA LEU A 84 1.50 -4.08 -7.01
C LEU A 84 1.23 -3.32 -5.72
N GLY A 85 -0.03 -2.96 -5.46
CA GLY A 85 -0.43 -2.32 -4.21
C GLY A 85 -0.14 -3.20 -2.99
N ILE A 86 -0.50 -4.48 -3.04
CA ILE A 86 -0.20 -5.44 -1.95
C ILE A 86 1.31 -5.53 -1.74
N ALA A 87 2.09 -5.79 -2.79
CA ALA A 87 3.54 -5.93 -2.68
C ALA A 87 4.20 -4.67 -2.10
N LEU A 88 3.80 -3.50 -2.59
CA LEU A 88 4.28 -2.20 -2.10
C LEU A 88 4.01 -2.04 -0.59
N ASN A 89 2.77 -2.26 -0.16
CA ASN A 89 2.40 -2.09 1.24
C ASN A 89 3.04 -3.17 2.15
N ILE A 90 3.28 -4.41 1.68
CA ILE A 90 4.03 -5.39 2.48
C ILE A 90 5.45 -4.90 2.76
N ILE A 91 6.16 -4.46 1.71
CA ILE A 91 7.54 -4.00 1.82
C ILE A 91 7.64 -2.81 2.78
N ILE A 92 6.75 -1.82 2.62
CA ILE A 92 6.75 -0.62 3.47
C ILE A 92 6.33 -0.96 4.90
N GLY A 93 5.36 -1.85 5.08
CA GLY A 93 4.96 -2.32 6.40
C GLY A 93 6.12 -2.95 7.18
N ILE A 94 6.97 -3.74 6.51
CA ILE A 94 8.19 -4.30 7.11
C ILE A 94 9.12 -3.17 7.55
N PHE A 95 9.31 -2.13 6.72
CA PHE A 95 10.16 -0.99 7.09
C PHE A 95 9.63 -0.20 8.29
N HIS A 96 8.31 0.02 8.37
CA HIS A 96 7.70 0.65 9.53
C HIS A 96 7.91 -0.17 10.81
N VAL A 97 7.75 -1.51 10.74
CA VAL A 97 8.04 -2.39 11.88
C VAL A 97 9.50 -2.29 12.31
N LEU A 98 10.43 -2.28 11.35
CA LEU A 98 11.86 -2.16 11.66
C LEU A 98 12.20 -0.83 12.32
N VAL A 99 11.65 0.29 11.84
CA VAL A 99 11.88 1.60 12.44
C VAL A 99 11.29 1.66 13.85
N ILE A 100 10.07 1.19 14.05
CA ILE A 100 9.46 1.18 15.38
C ILE A 100 10.23 0.29 16.35
N TRP A 101 10.76 -0.84 15.89
CA TRP A 101 11.50 -1.79 16.72
C TRP A 101 12.92 -1.33 17.07
N HIS A 102 13.61 -0.66 16.14
CA HIS A 102 15.03 -0.32 16.30
C HIS A 102 15.31 1.16 16.61
N ALA A 103 14.39 2.07 16.28
CA ALA A 103 14.62 3.51 16.43
C ALA A 103 13.98 4.10 17.71
N PHE A 104 13.13 3.35 18.41
CA PHE A 104 12.45 3.77 19.65
C PHE A 104 12.53 2.71 20.73
#